data_AF-A0A938ND98-F1
#
_entry.id   AF-A0A938ND98-F1
#
_cell.length_a   1.000
_cell.length_b   1.000
_cell.length_c   1.000
_cell.angle_alpha   90.00
_cell.angle_beta   90.00
_cell.angle_gamma   90.00
#
_symmetry.space_group_name_H-M   'P 1'
#
loop_
_entity.id
_entity.type
_entity.pdbx_description
1 polymer ?
#
loop_
_entity_poly.entity_id
_entity_poly.type
_entity_poly.pdbx_seq_one_letter_code
_entity_poly.pdbx_strand_id
1 'polypeptide(L)'
;MRITGLLMIAMLLAAQPAAASLQFGANVLLSAHGEEIHVPGHSVPCLADLNTDGYPDLLVGEGSGLYPGRVRFYLNEALGMPPSFGDYDYLRLLSGAEISYPGG
;
A
#
# COMPACT_ATOMS: atom_id res chain seq x y z
N MET A 1 23.50 -43.51 55.93
CA MET A 1 23.66 -43.47 54.46
C MET A 1 23.00 -42.18 53.98
N ARG A 2 23.80 -41.24 53.46
CA ARG A 2 23.37 -39.95 52.88
C ARG A 2 22.66 -40.21 51.54
N ILE A 3 21.72 -39.36 51.14
CA ILE A 3 21.67 -38.67 49.83
C ILE A 3 20.64 -37.52 49.95
N THR A 4 21.12 -36.29 49.96
CA THR A 4 20.39 -35.05 49.67
C THR A 4 20.19 -34.98 48.16
N GLY A 5 18.94 -35.02 47.67
CA GLY A 5 18.59 -35.05 46.25
C GLY A 5 17.88 -33.79 45.78
N LEU A 6 18.60 -32.99 45.00
CA LEU A 6 18.20 -31.80 44.25
C LEU A 6 17.14 -32.16 43.18
N LEU A 7 16.04 -31.41 43.05
CA LEU A 7 15.27 -31.39 41.81
C LEU A 7 15.02 -29.95 41.36
N MET A 8 15.74 -29.59 40.30
CA MET A 8 15.66 -28.36 39.53
C MET A 8 14.22 -28.05 39.14
N ILE A 9 13.71 -26.90 39.57
CA ILE A 9 12.53 -26.28 38.99
C ILE A 9 12.96 -25.76 37.61
N ALA A 10 12.49 -26.42 36.55
CA ALA A 10 12.74 -26.01 35.18
C ALA A 10 12.14 -24.61 34.95
N MET A 11 13.04 -23.64 34.78
CA MET A 11 12.72 -22.27 34.37
C MET A 11 12.19 -22.31 32.93
N LEU A 12 10.87 -22.18 32.77
CA LEU A 12 10.27 -21.96 31.46
C LEU A 12 10.47 -20.47 31.10
N LEU A 13 11.56 -20.19 30.38
CA LEU A 13 11.76 -18.88 29.76
C LEU A 13 10.82 -18.80 28.56
N ALA A 14 9.61 -18.26 28.75
CA ALA A 14 8.77 -17.88 27.62
C ALA A 14 9.49 -16.73 26.89
N ALA A 15 10.04 -17.01 25.70
CA ALA A 15 10.49 -15.95 24.81
C ALA A 15 9.26 -15.11 24.44
N GLN A 16 9.14 -13.92 25.04
CA GLN A 16 8.12 -12.96 24.63
C GLN A 16 8.42 -12.58 23.18
N PRO A 17 7.45 -12.59 22.25
CA PRO A 17 7.67 -12.04 20.93
C PRO A 17 8.02 -10.56 21.13
N ALA A 18 9.27 -10.19 20.84
CA ALA A 18 9.64 -8.80 20.76
C ALA A 18 8.70 -8.17 19.72
N ALA A 19 7.91 -7.18 20.13
CA ALA A 19 7.08 -6.44 19.20
C ALA A 19 8.01 -5.89 18.12
N ALA A 20 7.85 -6.36 16.88
CA ALA A 20 8.61 -5.84 15.77
C ALA A 20 8.27 -4.35 15.65
N SER A 21 9.26 -3.48 15.90
CA SER A 21 9.09 -2.05 15.69
C SER A 21 8.88 -1.82 14.20
N LEU A 22 7.81 -1.12 13.84
CA LEU A 22 7.55 -0.71 12.47
C LEU A 22 8.66 0.27 12.04
N GLN A 23 9.63 -0.25 11.29
CA GLN A 23 10.76 0.53 10.79
C GLN A 23 10.54 0.80 9.30
N PHE A 24 10.43 2.07 8.94
CA PHE A 24 10.34 2.49 7.55
C PHE A 24 11.74 2.69 6.95
N GLY A 25 11.87 2.41 5.65
CA GLY A 25 13.06 2.72 4.86
C GLY A 25 13.11 4.19 4.45
N ALA A 26 14.02 4.52 3.54
CA ALA A 26 14.03 5.83 2.88
C ALA A 26 12.73 6.08 2.12
N ASN A 27 12.34 7.35 1.98
CA ASN A 27 11.22 7.70 1.10
C ASN A 27 11.59 7.37 -0.35
N VAL A 28 10.60 6.91 -1.10
CA VAL A 28 10.73 6.65 -2.54
C VAL A 28 9.49 7.22 -3.19
N LEU A 29 9.70 8.08 -4.19
CA LEU A 29 8.61 8.65 -4.97
C LEU A 29 8.12 7.59 -5.95
N LEU A 30 6.80 7.46 -6.08
CA LEU A 30 6.20 6.59 -7.08
C LEU A 30 6.25 7.29 -8.43
N SER A 31 6.53 6.54 -9.48
CA SER A 31 6.59 7.07 -10.85
C SER A 31 5.59 6.38 -11.78
N ALA A 32 5.11 7.15 -12.74
CA ALA A 32 4.32 6.70 -13.88
C ALA A 32 5.07 7.10 -15.16
N HIS A 33 5.37 6.15 -16.03
CA HIS A 33 6.15 6.36 -17.27
C HIS A 33 7.49 7.11 -17.05
N GLY A 34 8.15 6.86 -15.91
CA GLY A 34 9.43 7.49 -15.55
C GLY A 34 9.32 8.88 -14.89
N GLU A 35 8.12 9.46 -14.81
CA GLU A 35 7.86 10.75 -14.16
C GLU A 35 7.23 10.56 -12.79
N GLU A 36 7.49 11.48 -11.86
CA GLU A 36 6.87 11.44 -10.52
C GLU A 36 5.35 11.57 -10.61
N ILE A 37 4.63 10.74 -9.86
CA ILE A 37 3.17 10.83 -9.79
C ILE A 37 2.76 12.06 -8.98
N HIS A 38 2.24 13.07 -9.69
CA HIS A 38 1.64 14.24 -9.08
C HIS A 38 0.10 14.23 -9.17
N VAL A 39 -0.55 14.32 -8.01
CA VAL A 39 -2.00 14.42 -7.86
C VAL A 39 -2.33 15.82 -7.35
N PRO A 40 -3.03 16.66 -8.14
CA PRO A 40 -3.12 18.11 -7.91
C PRO A 40 -4.03 18.54 -6.74
N GLY A 41 -4.47 17.63 -5.88
CA GLY A 41 -5.40 17.90 -4.79
C GLY A 41 -5.30 16.87 -3.67
N HIS A 42 -6.41 16.64 -2.96
CA HIS A 42 -6.45 15.58 -1.96
C HIS A 42 -6.23 14.24 -2.65
N SER A 43 -5.28 13.45 -2.14
CA SER A 43 -4.96 12.13 -2.65
C SER A 43 -5.31 11.07 -1.61
N VAL A 44 -5.97 10.01 -2.05
CA VAL A 44 -6.31 8.83 -1.25
C VAL A 44 -5.80 7.59 -1.99
N PRO A 45 -4.52 7.22 -1.81
CA PRO A 45 -3.92 6.09 -2.53
C PRO A 45 -4.31 4.74 -1.92
N CYS A 46 -4.45 3.73 -2.78
CA CYS A 46 -4.65 2.33 -2.41
C CYS A 46 -3.87 1.42 -3.38
N LEU A 47 -3.19 0.40 -2.85
CA LEU A 47 -2.50 -0.62 -3.64
C LEU A 47 -3.29 -1.94 -3.60
N ALA A 48 -3.55 -2.51 -4.76
CA ALA A 48 -4.18 -3.83 -4.91
C ALA A 48 -3.80 -4.44 -6.27
N ASP A 49 -3.71 -5.75 -6.36
CA ASP A 49 -3.61 -6.45 -7.65
C ASP A 49 -5.02 -6.47 -8.29
N LEU A 50 -5.25 -5.61 -9.29
CA LEU A 50 -6.58 -5.38 -9.87
C LEU A 50 -6.78 -6.12 -11.20
N ASN A 51 -5.69 -6.47 -11.88
CA ASN A 51 -5.73 -7.24 -13.12
C ASN A 51 -5.39 -8.73 -12.92
N THR A 52 -5.06 -9.16 -11.69
CA THR A 52 -4.70 -10.54 -11.31
C THR A 52 -3.38 -11.04 -11.92
N ASP A 53 -2.42 -10.15 -12.19
CA ASP A 53 -1.09 -10.53 -12.70
C ASP A 53 -0.05 -10.76 -11.58
N GLY A 54 -0.41 -10.50 -10.32
CA GLY A 54 0.46 -10.61 -9.16
C GLY A 54 1.25 -9.35 -8.83
N TYR A 55 1.06 -8.26 -9.59
CA TYR A 55 1.68 -6.95 -9.34
C TYR A 55 0.66 -6.01 -8.71
N PRO A 56 1.00 -5.34 -7.60
CA PRO A 56 0.07 -4.37 -7.02
C PRO A 56 -0.04 -3.15 -7.93
N ASP A 57 -1.25 -2.89 -8.42
CA ASP A 57 -1.66 -1.67 -9.11
C ASP A 57 -1.96 -0.54 -8.12
N LEU A 58 -2.01 0.70 -8.62
CA LEU A 58 -2.30 1.87 -7.80
C LEU A 58 -3.64 2.51 -8.21
N LEU A 59 -4.53 2.64 -7.24
CA LEU A 59 -5.70 3.53 -7.31
C LEU A 59 -5.43 4.79 -6.51
N VAL A 60 -5.81 5.94 -7.05
CA VAL A 60 -5.80 7.20 -6.30
C VAL A 60 -7.13 7.91 -6.46
N GLY A 61 -7.87 8.00 -5.35
CA GLY A 61 -8.96 8.98 -5.25
C GLY A 61 -8.36 10.39 -5.25
N GLU A 62 -8.85 11.25 -6.12
CA GLU A 62 -8.47 12.67 -6.20
C GLU A 62 -9.67 13.59 -6.06
N GLY A 63 -9.46 14.82 -5.62
CA GLY A 63 -10.49 15.86 -5.58
C GLY A 63 -10.05 17.12 -4.84
N SER A 64 -10.81 18.20 -5.00
CA SER A 64 -10.66 19.41 -4.19
C SER A 64 -11.96 20.21 -4.15
N GLY A 65 -12.00 21.32 -3.41
CA GLY A 65 -13.11 22.28 -3.51
C GLY A 65 -13.20 23.02 -4.86
N LEU A 66 -12.22 22.85 -5.77
CA LEU A 66 -12.17 23.53 -7.07
C LEU A 66 -12.57 22.63 -8.25
N TYR A 67 -12.61 21.31 -8.07
CA TYR A 67 -12.95 20.35 -9.12
C TYR A 67 -13.51 19.06 -8.51
N PRO A 68 -14.42 18.36 -9.21
CA PRO A 68 -15.08 17.19 -8.65
C PRO A 68 -14.09 16.06 -8.38
N GLY A 69 -14.44 15.20 -7.42
CA GLY A 69 -13.63 14.03 -7.10
C GLY A 69 -13.68 12.99 -8.22
N ARG A 70 -12.54 12.33 -8.48
CA ARG A 70 -12.37 11.25 -9.48
C ARG A 70 -11.47 10.17 -8.92
N VAL A 71 -11.33 9.06 -9.65
CA VAL A 71 -10.40 7.98 -9.30
C VAL A 71 -9.47 7.72 -10.47
N ARG A 72 -8.17 7.86 -10.24
CA ARG A 72 -7.11 7.45 -11.18
C ARG A 72 -6.75 5.99 -10.95
N PHE A 73 -6.54 5.25 -12.02
CA PHE A 73 -6.02 3.89 -12.05
C PHE A 73 -4.69 3.88 -12.79
N TYR A 74 -3.65 3.38 -12.12
CA TYR A 74 -2.30 3.23 -12.63
C TYR A 74 -1.97 1.74 -12.66
N LEU A 75 -1.78 1.18 -13.85
CA LEU A 75 -1.38 -0.21 -14.02
C LEU A 75 0.11 -0.38 -13.70
N ASN A 76 0.45 -1.38 -12.90
CA ASN A 76 1.84 -1.73 -12.65
C ASN A 76 2.33 -2.71 -13.73
N GLU A 77 3.34 -2.30 -14.50
CA GLU A 77 3.78 -3.07 -15.67
C GLU A 77 4.91 -4.07 -15.34
N ALA A 78 5.47 -4.03 -14.13
CA ALA A 78 6.58 -4.90 -13.74
C ALA A 78 6.67 -5.15 -12.23
N LEU A 79 7.15 -6.35 -11.85
CA LEU A 79 7.55 -6.65 -10.48
C LEU A 79 8.80 -5.84 -10.11
N GLY A 80 8.62 -4.70 -9.44
CA GLY A 80 9.69 -3.78 -9.07
C GLY A 80 9.50 -3.16 -7.69
N MET A 81 10.60 -2.79 -7.05
CA MET A 81 10.63 -1.98 -5.84
C MET A 81 11.55 -0.76 -6.07
N PRO A 82 11.02 0.46 -6.16
CA PRO A 82 9.58 0.78 -6.12
C PRO A 82 8.83 0.24 -7.36
N PRO A 83 7.51 0.07 -7.27
CA PRO A 83 6.66 -0.15 -8.44
C PRO A 83 6.85 0.95 -9.48
N SER A 84 6.78 0.59 -10.75
CA SER A 84 6.80 1.53 -11.87
C SER A 84 5.51 1.40 -12.64
N PHE A 85 4.69 2.44 -12.62
CA PHE A 85 3.37 2.41 -13.24
C PHE A 85 3.41 2.92 -14.69
N GLY A 86 2.42 2.51 -15.48
CA GLY A 86 2.07 3.18 -16.72
C GLY A 86 1.35 4.51 -16.47
N ASP A 87 0.88 5.14 -17.55
CA ASP A 87 -0.03 6.29 -17.46
C ASP A 87 -1.32 5.91 -16.71
N TYR A 88 -2.01 6.93 -16.17
CA TYR A 88 -3.29 6.69 -15.52
C TYR A 88 -4.48 6.87 -16.46
N ASP A 89 -5.51 6.10 -16.18
CA ASP A 89 -6.86 6.33 -16.66
C ASP A 89 -7.77 6.75 -15.51
N TYR A 90 -8.80 7.55 -15.82
CA TYR A 90 -9.90 7.73 -14.88
C TYR A 90 -10.84 6.53 -14.93
N LEU A 91 -11.22 6.01 -13.76
CA LEU A 91 -12.25 4.97 -13.70
C LEU A 91 -13.59 5.51 -14.22
N ARG A 92 -14.22 4.71 -15.07
CA ARG A 92 -15.50 5.02 -15.72
C ARG A 92 -16.47 3.86 -15.52
N LEU A 93 -17.75 4.19 -15.53
CA LEU A 93 -18.80 3.19 -15.61
C LEU A 93 -18.75 2.49 -16.97
N LEU A 94 -19.33 1.29 -17.07
CA LEU A 94 -19.44 0.56 -18.34
C LEU A 94 -20.20 1.35 -19.42
N SER A 95 -21.06 2.29 -19.02
CA SER A 95 -21.73 3.24 -19.92
C SER A 95 -20.79 4.30 -20.52
N GLY A 96 -19.53 4.36 -20.08
CA GLY A 96 -18.57 5.40 -20.42
C GLY A 96 -18.68 6.67 -19.57
N ALA A 97 -19.69 6.77 -18.70
CA ALA A 97 -19.84 7.90 -17.79
C ALA A 97 -18.71 7.93 -16.76
N GLU A 98 -18.18 9.13 -16.50
CA GLU A 98 -17.13 9.30 -15.49
C GLU A 98 -17.68 9.10 -14.09
N ILE A 99 -16.91 8.38 -13.26
CA ILE A 99 -17.19 8.32 -11.82
C ILE A 99 -16.75 9.66 -11.24
N SER A 100 -17.72 10.48 -10.89
CA SER A 100 -17.51 11.80 -10.33
C SER A 100 -18.21 11.93 -9.00
N TYR A 101 -17.48 12.39 -7.97
CA TYR A 101 -18.06 12.76 -6.69
C TYR A 101 -18.22 14.29 -6.65
N PRO A 102 -19.46 14.81 -6.76
CA PRO A 102 -19.74 16.23 -6.64
C PRO A 102 -19.73 16.62 -5.15
N GLY A 103 -18.55 16.83 -4.58
CA GLY A 103 -18.45 17.27 -3.19
C GLY A 103 -17.02 17.56 -2.77
N GLY A 104 -16.76 18.84 -2.52
CA GLY A 104 -15.60 19.42 -1.86
C GLY A 104 -16.03 20.74 -1.22
#